data_AF-A0A946CDL4-F1
#
_entry.id   AF-A0A946CDL4-F1
#
_cell.length_a   1.000
_cell.length_b   1.000
_cell.length_c   1.000
_cell.angle_alpha   90.00
_cell.angle_beta   90.00
_cell.angle_gamma   90.00
#
_symmetry.space_group_name_H-M   'P 1'
#
loop_
_entity.id
_entity.type
_entity.pdbx_description
1 polymer ?
#
loop_
_entity_poly.entity_id
_entity_poly.type
_entity_poly.pdbx_seq_one_letter_code
_entity_poly.pdbx_strand_id
1 'polypeptide(L)'
;THNLPDEPKTITDWMGIFAIALKLWEQGKWEEALPLFANVRRAELPDELSWFFIYQNIADVYLGDGQILARLKKFPTPKDEQETNRLLGEITDASRNLRSTGRANYNLNARLTHLIQLRKEFQNSPVFTHFLTWKKLQAHLRNRGSSYRFDEIGTLLQNPPEDAPPDAIWAWSYLQRNAAAFLDTITIHNNWITEKKNGEQITGVSGDSTGLKLDDGSVVPWSEIKPEYLLDKRANKESQAIAFAWLVGLNERAEEMAEEMANRNEEFKNTWLRIIIAISQ
;
A
#
# COMPACT_ATOMS: atom_id res chain seq x y z
N THR A 1 40.44 21.32 10.53
CA THR A 1 40.03 22.56 11.20
C THR A 1 40.03 23.66 10.15
N HIS A 2 38.85 24.05 9.65
CA HIS A 2 38.72 25.24 8.82
C HIS A 2 38.20 26.35 9.73
N ASN A 3 39.05 27.35 9.96
CA ASN A 3 38.68 28.56 10.68
C ASN A 3 37.73 29.36 9.80
N LEU A 4 36.42 29.11 9.97
CA LEU A 4 35.43 30.10 9.56
C LEU A 4 35.53 31.28 10.54
N PRO A 5 35.52 32.53 10.07
CA PRO A 5 35.44 33.68 10.96
C PRO A 5 34.16 33.62 11.79
N ASP A 6 34.24 34.02 13.07
CA ASP A 6 33.10 34.01 14.01
C ASP A 6 31.91 34.83 13.49
N GLU A 7 32.20 35.88 12.70
CA GLU A 7 31.21 36.64 11.94
C GLU A 7 31.75 36.95 10.53
N PRO A 8 31.04 36.58 9.45
CA PRO A 8 31.41 36.92 8.08
C PRO A 8 31.31 38.43 7.83
N LYS A 9 32.39 39.05 7.34
CA LYS A 9 32.49 40.51 7.16
C LYS A 9 32.57 40.93 5.69
N THR A 10 32.93 40.00 4.81
CA THR A 10 33.11 40.26 3.38
C THR A 10 32.23 39.35 2.52
N ILE A 11 31.98 39.76 1.27
CA ILE A 11 31.27 38.93 0.28
C ILE A 11 31.94 37.57 0.07
N THR A 12 33.27 37.53 0.15
CA THR A 12 34.07 36.30 0.06
C THR A 12 33.77 35.35 1.22
N ASP A 13 33.59 35.87 2.43
CA ASP A 13 33.23 35.06 3.61
C ASP A 13 31.85 34.42 3.44
N TRP A 14 30.87 35.21 2.98
CA TRP A 14 29.51 34.73 2.73
C TRP A 14 29.46 33.65 1.66
N MET A 15 30.22 33.82 0.58
CA MET A 15 30.35 32.80 -0.46
C MET A 15 31.08 31.55 0.03
N GLY A 16 32.08 31.69 0.91
CA GLY A 16 32.74 30.58 1.58
C GLY A 16 31.76 29.77 2.46
N ILE A 17 30.96 30.45 3.27
CA ILE A 17 29.93 29.82 4.12
C ILE A 17 28.92 29.06 3.25
N PHE A 18 28.42 29.69 2.19
CA PHE A 18 27.46 29.05 1.29
C PHE A 18 28.04 27.81 0.60
N ALA A 19 29.28 27.88 0.12
CA ALA A 19 29.96 26.74 -0.49
C ALA A 19 30.16 25.57 0.51
N ILE A 20 30.50 25.88 1.77
CA ILE A 20 30.61 24.86 2.82
C ILE A 20 29.26 24.23 3.12
N ALA A 21 28.18 25.03 3.19
CA ALA A 21 26.82 24.53 3.40
C ALA A 21 26.40 23.54 2.31
N LEU A 22 26.61 23.90 1.04
CA LEU A 22 26.36 23.02 -0.11
C LEU A 22 27.18 21.73 -0.02
N LYS A 23 28.46 21.83 0.32
CA LYS A 23 29.34 20.66 0.46
C LYS A 23 28.85 19.71 1.56
N LEU A 24 28.48 20.24 2.73
CA LEU A 24 27.94 19.44 3.83
C LEU A 24 26.63 18.76 3.42
N TRP A 25 25.75 19.47 2.71
CA TRP A 25 24.53 18.91 2.15
C TRP A 25 24.79 17.72 1.21
N GLU A 26 25.71 17.89 0.26
CA GLU A 26 26.11 16.82 -0.68
C GLU A 26 26.84 15.65 -0.01
N GLN A 27 27.41 15.86 1.18
CA GLN A 27 27.96 14.78 2.01
C GLN A 27 26.89 14.06 2.84
N GLY A 28 25.63 14.50 2.78
CA GLY A 28 24.52 13.96 3.58
C GLY A 28 24.49 14.49 5.01
N LYS A 29 25.35 15.46 5.35
CA LYS A 29 25.43 16.14 6.64
C LYS A 29 24.50 17.35 6.68
N TRP A 30 23.24 17.14 6.30
CA TRP A 30 22.27 18.21 6.14
C TRP A 30 22.03 18.97 7.47
N GLU A 31 22.07 18.29 8.61
CA GLU A 31 21.94 18.93 9.94
C GLU A 31 23.06 19.94 10.22
N GLU A 32 24.30 19.63 9.81
CA GLU A 32 25.44 20.55 9.93
C GLU A 32 25.34 21.72 8.92
N ALA A 33 24.66 21.51 7.79
CA ALA A 33 24.50 22.51 6.74
C ALA A 33 23.42 23.57 7.05
N LEU A 34 22.35 23.20 7.75
CA LEU A 34 21.20 24.08 7.99
C LEU A 34 21.55 25.41 8.69
N PRO A 35 22.37 25.44 9.75
CA PRO A 35 22.77 26.70 10.39
C PRO A 35 23.52 27.64 9.42
N LEU A 36 24.31 27.07 8.50
CA LEU A 36 25.07 27.85 7.52
C LEU A 36 24.16 28.46 6.44
N PHE A 37 23.18 27.70 5.95
CA PHE A 37 22.15 28.25 5.06
C PHE A 37 21.32 29.34 5.75
N ALA A 38 20.99 29.16 7.03
CA ALA A 38 20.27 30.16 7.82
C ALA A 38 21.08 31.45 8.02
N ASN A 39 22.41 31.36 8.09
CA ASN A 39 23.29 32.52 8.13
C ASN A 39 23.29 33.26 6.78
N VAL A 40 23.47 32.53 5.67
CA VAL A 40 23.42 33.11 4.31
C VAL A 40 22.08 33.81 4.07
N ARG A 41 20.97 33.18 4.47
CA ARG A 41 19.63 33.73 4.31
C ARG A 41 19.39 35.04 5.06
N ARG A 42 20.04 35.22 6.21
CA ARG A 42 19.92 36.40 7.08
C ARG A 42 20.99 37.46 6.82
N ALA A 43 21.89 37.23 5.85
CA ALA A 43 22.93 38.20 5.53
C ALA A 43 22.33 39.53 5.08
N GLU A 44 22.69 40.61 5.78
CA GLU A 44 22.39 41.98 5.37
C GLU A 44 23.58 42.51 4.57
N LEU A 45 23.34 42.87 3.31
CA LEU A 45 24.40 43.29 2.38
C LEU A 45 24.08 44.67 1.79
N PRO A 46 25.12 45.47 1.48
CA PRO A 46 24.96 46.74 0.78
C PRO A 46 24.24 46.59 -0.57
N ASP A 47 23.61 47.67 -1.04
CA ASP A 47 22.82 47.69 -2.28
C ASP A 47 23.63 47.28 -3.53
N GLU A 48 24.93 47.57 -3.56
CA GLU A 48 25.82 47.16 -4.66
C GLU A 48 25.94 45.64 -4.80
N LEU A 49 25.59 44.89 -3.75
CA LEU A 49 25.58 43.43 -3.71
C LEU A 49 24.16 42.85 -3.77
N SER A 50 23.18 43.62 -4.24
CA SER A 50 21.79 43.19 -4.37
C SER A 50 21.65 41.82 -5.04
N TRP A 51 22.45 41.51 -6.08
CA TRP A 51 22.49 40.19 -6.76
C TRP A 51 22.64 38.98 -5.82
N PHE A 52 23.17 39.17 -4.61
CA PHE A 52 23.31 38.10 -3.62
C PHE A 52 21.97 37.50 -3.17
N PHE A 53 20.85 38.19 -3.40
CA PHE A 53 19.50 37.66 -3.14
C PHE A 53 19.27 36.29 -3.82
N ILE A 54 19.95 36.02 -4.95
CA ILE A 54 19.89 34.74 -5.65
C ILE A 54 20.37 33.60 -4.74
N TYR A 55 21.46 33.80 -4.00
CA TYR A 55 22.03 32.82 -3.09
C TYR A 55 21.19 32.66 -1.83
N GLN A 56 20.56 33.74 -1.36
CA GLN A 56 19.58 33.69 -0.27
C GLN A 56 18.35 32.87 -0.66
N ASN A 57 17.84 33.06 -1.88
CA ASN A 57 16.74 32.26 -2.42
C ASN A 57 17.11 30.78 -2.56
N ILE A 58 18.35 30.47 -2.96
CA ILE A 58 18.82 29.08 -3.00
C ILE A 58 18.93 28.52 -1.58
N ALA A 59 19.47 29.28 -0.62
CA ALA A 59 19.53 28.87 0.78
C ALA A 59 18.14 28.55 1.36
N ASP A 60 17.10 29.33 1.01
CA ASP A 60 15.71 29.06 1.38
C ASP A 60 15.22 27.69 0.89
N VAL A 61 15.65 27.25 -0.30
CA VAL A 61 15.33 25.91 -0.82
C VAL A 61 15.86 24.83 0.11
N TYR A 62 17.14 24.90 0.46
CA TYR A 62 17.79 23.92 1.33
C TYR A 62 17.24 23.94 2.76
N LEU A 63 16.84 25.11 3.27
CA LEU A 63 16.18 25.24 4.57
C LEU A 63 14.80 24.57 4.56
N GLY A 64 14.01 24.76 3.50
CA GLY A 64 12.72 24.09 3.32
C GLY A 64 12.86 22.57 3.26
N ASP A 65 13.80 22.07 2.47
CA ASP A 65 14.09 20.64 2.38
C ASP A 65 14.57 20.06 3.71
N GLY A 66 15.36 20.82 4.47
CA GLY A 66 15.78 20.44 5.83
C GLY A 66 14.61 20.19 6.77
N GLN A 67 13.53 20.96 6.66
CA GLN A 67 12.33 20.75 7.46
C GLN A 67 11.61 19.44 7.10
N ILE A 68 11.58 19.09 5.81
CA ILE A 68 11.05 17.80 5.33
C ILE A 68 11.87 16.66 5.93
N LEU A 69 13.20 16.73 5.83
CA LEU A 69 14.11 15.70 6.35
C LEU A 69 14.02 15.56 7.88
N ALA A 70 13.89 16.67 8.60
CA ALA A 70 13.78 16.66 10.06
C ALA A 70 12.53 15.90 10.56
N ARG A 71 11.40 15.99 9.85
CA ARG A 71 10.19 15.22 10.17
C ARG A 71 10.41 13.72 10.02
N LEU A 72 11.29 13.31 9.12
CA LEU A 72 11.64 11.92 8.83
C LEU A 72 12.86 11.41 9.64
N LYS A 73 13.37 12.20 10.60
CA LYS A 73 14.54 11.84 11.40
C LYS A 73 14.29 10.61 12.28
N LYS A 74 13.13 10.57 12.94
CA LYS A 74 12.69 9.43 13.76
C LYS A 74 11.79 8.52 12.94
N PHE A 75 12.39 7.86 11.95
CA PHE A 75 11.66 6.93 11.09
C PHE A 75 11.61 5.55 11.76
N PRO A 76 10.43 5.04 12.16
CA PRO A 76 10.34 3.75 12.84
C PRO A 76 10.61 2.60 11.86
N THR A 77 11.15 1.50 12.37
CA THR A 77 11.16 0.23 11.64
C THR A 77 9.71 -0.29 11.60
N PRO A 78 9.13 -0.51 10.41
CA PRO A 78 7.76 -1.00 10.32
C PRO A 78 7.64 -2.41 10.89
N LYS A 79 6.55 -2.67 11.59
CA LYS A 79 6.26 -3.97 12.19
C LYS A 79 5.37 -4.84 11.32
N ASP A 80 4.67 -4.23 10.35
CA ASP A 80 3.71 -4.91 9.50
C ASP A 80 3.58 -4.26 8.10
N GLU A 81 2.83 -4.93 7.22
CA GLU A 81 2.56 -4.45 5.86
C GLU A 81 1.85 -3.09 5.86
N GLN A 82 0.92 -2.85 6.79
CA GLN A 82 0.15 -1.61 6.86
C GLN A 82 1.04 -0.43 7.24
N GLU A 83 1.87 -0.60 8.28
CA GLU A 83 2.86 0.38 8.70
C GLU A 83 3.89 0.61 7.59
N THR A 84 4.32 -0.44 6.90
CA THR A 84 5.21 -0.32 5.73
C THR A 84 4.56 0.52 4.62
N ASN A 85 3.30 0.29 4.29
CA ASN A 85 2.57 1.05 3.27
C ASN A 85 2.36 2.51 3.67
N ARG A 86 2.06 2.80 4.95
CA ARG A 86 1.98 4.17 5.47
C ARG A 86 3.33 4.89 5.31
N LEU A 87 4.41 4.25 5.73
CA LEU A 87 5.76 4.78 5.65
C LEU A 87 6.22 4.98 4.20
N LEU A 88 5.83 4.10 3.28
CA LEU A 88 6.06 4.28 1.84
C LEU A 88 5.38 5.56 1.32
N GLY A 89 4.13 5.80 1.70
CA GLY A 89 3.41 7.03 1.35
C GLY A 89 4.13 8.27 1.85
N GLU A 90 4.51 8.29 3.12
CA GLU A 90 5.20 9.43 3.75
C GLU A 90 6.55 9.76 3.10
N ILE A 91 7.37 8.75 2.79
CA ILE A 91 8.64 8.98 2.09
C ILE A 91 8.40 9.40 0.63
N THR A 92 7.42 8.81 -0.05
CA THR A 92 7.13 9.16 -1.45
C THR A 92 6.69 10.62 -1.56
N ASP A 93 5.80 11.07 -0.67
CA ASP A 93 5.36 12.47 -0.64
C ASP A 93 6.51 13.40 -0.25
N ALA A 94 7.36 13.02 0.70
CA ALA A 94 8.56 13.79 1.01
C ALA A 94 9.52 13.91 -0.18
N SER A 95 9.79 12.81 -0.89
CA SER A 95 10.65 12.82 -2.08
C SER A 95 10.11 13.70 -3.21
N ARG A 96 8.78 13.74 -3.42
CA ARG A 96 8.16 14.64 -4.41
C ARG A 96 8.28 16.12 -4.03
N ASN A 97 8.33 16.42 -2.74
CA ASN A 97 8.35 17.79 -2.23
C ASN A 97 9.77 18.34 -2.01
N LEU A 98 10.81 17.49 -2.08
CA LEU A 98 12.19 17.95 -2.08
C LEU A 98 12.48 18.75 -3.35
N ARG A 99 13.07 19.93 -3.17
CA ARG A 99 13.43 20.84 -4.26
C ARG A 99 14.92 20.79 -4.60
N SER A 100 15.76 20.37 -3.66
CA SER A 100 17.17 20.11 -3.88
C SER A 100 17.39 18.75 -4.54
N THR A 101 18.30 18.71 -5.50
CA THR A 101 18.82 17.47 -6.08
C THR A 101 19.98 16.94 -5.25
N GLY A 102 20.34 15.66 -5.43
CA GLY A 102 21.54 15.09 -4.83
C GLY A 102 21.27 14.14 -3.67
N ARG A 103 22.12 14.18 -2.64
CA ARG A 103 22.22 13.10 -1.65
C ARG A 103 21.00 12.94 -0.75
N ALA A 104 20.24 14.00 -0.51
CA ALA A 104 18.98 13.94 0.24
C ALA A 104 17.96 13.02 -0.46
N ASN A 105 17.75 13.23 -1.77
CA ASN A 105 16.86 12.41 -2.57
C ASN A 105 17.37 10.96 -2.70
N TYR A 106 18.69 10.78 -2.89
CA TYR A 106 19.30 9.45 -2.89
C TYR A 106 19.02 8.68 -1.59
N ASN A 107 19.18 9.33 -0.43
CA ASN A 107 18.94 8.70 0.87
C ASN A 107 17.46 8.32 1.07
N LEU A 108 16.52 9.15 0.62
CA LEU A 108 15.09 8.81 0.64
C LEU A 108 14.77 7.66 -0.30
N ASN A 109 15.35 7.62 -1.50
CA ASN A 109 15.17 6.52 -2.45
C ASN A 109 15.73 5.20 -1.90
N ALA A 110 16.89 5.21 -1.26
CA ALA A 110 17.43 4.02 -0.60
C ALA A 110 16.47 3.48 0.48
N ARG A 111 15.83 4.38 1.24
CA ARG A 111 14.80 4.00 2.21
C ARG A 111 13.54 3.44 1.54
N LEU A 112 13.08 4.03 0.43
CA LEU A 112 11.97 3.49 -0.36
C LEU A 112 12.28 2.07 -0.85
N THR A 113 13.46 1.84 -1.40
CA THR A 113 13.89 0.50 -1.84
C THR A 113 13.84 -0.51 -0.70
N HIS A 114 14.35 -0.13 0.49
CA HIS A 114 14.31 -0.99 1.67
C HIS A 114 12.88 -1.30 2.12
N LEU A 115 11.99 -0.31 2.17
CA LEU A 115 10.58 -0.52 2.54
C LEU A 115 9.82 -1.37 1.52
N ILE A 116 10.10 -1.21 0.22
CA ILE A 116 9.51 -2.06 -0.84
C ILE A 116 9.94 -3.51 -0.64
N GLN A 117 11.20 -3.74 -0.29
CA GLN A 117 11.72 -5.08 0.00
C GLN A 117 11.06 -5.66 1.26
N LEU A 118 11.00 -4.90 2.36
CA LEU A 118 10.31 -5.32 3.59
C LEU A 118 8.83 -5.62 3.35
N ARG A 119 8.13 -4.83 2.52
CA ARG A 119 6.75 -5.12 2.15
C ARG A 119 6.62 -6.49 1.48
N LYS A 120 7.53 -6.83 0.56
CA LYS A 120 7.55 -8.15 -0.10
C LYS A 120 7.85 -9.26 0.91
N GLU A 121 8.74 -9.01 1.86
CA GLU A 121 9.03 -9.95 2.94
C GLU A 121 7.81 -10.17 3.83
N PHE A 122 7.08 -9.12 4.20
CA PHE A 122 5.80 -9.24 4.93
C PHE A 122 4.71 -9.94 4.12
N GLN A 123 4.73 -9.81 2.79
CA GLN A 123 3.79 -10.50 1.91
C GLN A 123 4.13 -11.99 1.73
N ASN A 124 5.42 -12.36 1.79
CA ASN A 124 5.89 -13.69 1.41
C ASN A 124 6.43 -14.54 2.58
N SER A 125 6.55 -14.00 3.80
CA SER A 125 7.20 -14.70 4.91
C SER A 125 6.22 -15.46 5.82
N PRO A 126 6.44 -16.77 6.07
CA PRO A 126 5.70 -17.53 7.08
C PRO A 126 6.06 -17.14 8.52
N VAL A 127 7.06 -16.27 8.74
CA VAL A 127 7.41 -15.75 10.09
C VAL A 127 6.35 -14.76 10.60
N PHE A 128 5.59 -14.14 9.68
CA PHE A 128 4.61 -13.13 10.02
C PHE A 128 3.37 -13.71 10.73
N THR A 129 3.01 -14.96 10.44
CA THR A 129 1.86 -15.62 11.06
C THR A 129 2.07 -15.90 12.55
N HIS A 130 3.31 -16.03 13.03
CA HIS A 130 3.58 -16.32 14.46
C HIS A 130 3.38 -15.13 15.42
N PHE A 131 3.35 -13.89 14.91
CA PHE A 131 3.13 -12.68 15.75
C PHE A 131 1.80 -11.97 15.50
N LEU A 132 0.99 -12.48 14.57
CA LEU A 132 -0.34 -11.96 14.33
C LEU A 132 -1.31 -12.50 15.37
N THR A 133 -2.12 -11.65 15.98
CA THR A 133 -3.31 -12.14 16.69
C THR A 133 -4.39 -12.50 15.68
N TRP A 134 -5.35 -13.35 16.06
CA TRP A 134 -6.49 -13.72 15.23
C TRP A 134 -7.20 -12.49 14.64
N LYS A 135 -7.43 -11.46 15.46
CA LYS A 135 -8.06 -10.20 15.05
C LYS A 135 -7.30 -9.49 13.92
N LYS A 136 -5.96 -9.48 13.98
CA LYS A 136 -5.14 -8.90 12.90
C LYS A 136 -5.24 -9.76 11.66
N LEU A 137 -5.21 -11.09 11.80
CA LEU A 137 -5.31 -12.00 10.67
C LEU A 137 -6.63 -11.80 9.93
N GLN A 138 -7.76 -11.70 10.64
CA GLN A 138 -9.06 -11.40 10.05
C GLN A 138 -9.05 -10.14 9.17
N ALA A 139 -8.36 -9.07 9.60
CA ALA A 139 -8.23 -7.85 8.80
C ALA A 139 -7.48 -8.11 7.48
N HIS A 140 -6.41 -8.92 7.51
CA HIS A 140 -5.70 -9.33 6.30
C HIS A 140 -6.57 -10.23 5.41
N LEU A 141 -7.28 -11.21 5.96
CA LEU A 141 -8.17 -12.09 5.18
C LEU A 141 -9.25 -11.26 4.46
N ARG A 142 -9.87 -10.28 5.14
CA ARG A 142 -10.84 -9.35 4.53
C ARG A 142 -10.22 -8.53 3.40
N ASN A 143 -9.03 -7.96 3.63
CA ASN A 143 -8.34 -7.17 2.61
C ASN A 143 -7.96 -7.98 1.37
N ARG A 144 -7.51 -9.23 1.55
CA ARG A 144 -7.19 -10.13 0.44
C ARG A 144 -8.45 -10.58 -0.29
N GLY A 145 -9.55 -10.82 0.43
CA GLY A 145 -10.86 -11.14 -0.14
C GLY A 145 -11.37 -10.04 -1.07
N SER A 146 -11.39 -8.79 -0.60
CA SER A 146 -11.83 -7.64 -1.40
C SER A 146 -10.91 -7.34 -2.60
N SER A 147 -9.69 -7.88 -2.57
CA SER A 147 -8.70 -7.78 -3.65
C SER A 147 -8.65 -9.03 -4.54
N TYR A 148 -9.58 -9.98 -4.38
CA TYR A 148 -9.66 -11.22 -5.16
C TYR A 148 -8.44 -12.15 -5.04
N ARG A 149 -7.64 -12.00 -3.97
CA ARG A 149 -6.42 -12.79 -3.71
C ARG A 149 -6.74 -14.02 -2.86
N PHE A 150 -7.63 -14.89 -3.35
CA PHE A 150 -8.15 -16.03 -2.57
C PHE A 150 -7.11 -17.11 -2.28
N ASP A 151 -6.14 -17.32 -3.17
CA ASP A 151 -5.05 -18.28 -2.92
C ASP A 151 -4.22 -17.89 -1.70
N GLU A 152 -3.98 -16.58 -1.52
CA GLU A 152 -3.23 -16.07 -0.37
C GLU A 152 -4.00 -16.19 0.94
N ILE A 153 -5.33 -16.05 0.90
CA ILE A 153 -6.18 -16.38 2.06
C ILE A 153 -5.94 -17.85 2.44
N GLY A 154 -5.91 -18.75 1.46
CA GLY A 154 -5.61 -20.16 1.67
C GLY A 154 -4.25 -20.38 2.34
N THR A 155 -3.19 -19.72 1.85
CA THR A 155 -1.84 -19.78 2.44
C THR A 155 -1.81 -19.27 3.88
N LEU A 156 -2.47 -18.14 4.17
CA LEU A 156 -2.53 -17.56 5.51
C LEU A 156 -3.23 -18.47 6.51
N LEU A 157 -4.23 -19.23 6.07
CA LEU A 157 -4.99 -20.15 6.92
C LEU A 157 -4.26 -21.48 7.19
N GLN A 158 -3.16 -21.79 6.49
CA GLN A 158 -2.38 -23.02 6.75
C GLN A 158 -1.61 -22.98 8.07
N ASN A 159 -1.21 -21.78 8.52
CA ASN A 159 -0.47 -21.57 9.77
C ASN A 159 -1.14 -20.44 10.56
N PRO A 160 -2.35 -20.65 11.10
CA PRO A 160 -3.05 -19.62 11.86
C PRO A 160 -2.36 -19.38 13.22
N PRO A 161 -2.58 -18.22 13.85
CA PRO A 161 -2.03 -17.95 15.17
C PRO A 161 -2.72 -18.81 16.25
N GLU A 162 -2.05 -18.97 17.40
CA GLU A 162 -2.52 -19.85 18.48
C GLU A 162 -3.88 -19.42 19.07
N ASP A 163 -4.20 -18.12 19.01
CA ASP A 163 -5.47 -17.56 19.49
C ASP A 163 -6.62 -17.68 18.48
N ALA A 164 -6.40 -18.28 17.31
CA ALA A 164 -7.42 -18.44 16.28
C ALA A 164 -8.44 -19.54 16.64
N PRO A 165 -9.76 -19.23 16.68
CA PRO A 165 -10.78 -20.25 16.92
C PRO A 165 -10.81 -21.28 15.77
N PRO A 166 -10.81 -22.59 16.06
CA PRO A 166 -10.83 -23.63 15.02
C PRO A 166 -12.03 -23.53 14.07
N ASP A 167 -13.20 -23.19 14.60
CA ASP A 167 -14.41 -23.00 13.80
C ASP A 167 -14.28 -21.78 12.86
N ALA A 168 -13.61 -20.72 13.32
CA ALA A 168 -13.37 -19.53 12.51
C ALA A 168 -12.40 -19.85 11.36
N ILE A 169 -11.30 -20.57 11.63
CA ILE A 169 -10.38 -21.05 10.60
C ILE A 169 -11.12 -21.90 9.55
N TRP A 170 -11.98 -22.83 10.01
CA TRP A 170 -12.79 -23.65 9.12
C TRP A 170 -13.73 -22.81 8.25
N ALA A 171 -14.43 -21.84 8.84
CA ALA A 171 -15.38 -20.98 8.12
C ALA A 171 -14.69 -20.10 7.08
N TRP A 172 -13.56 -19.48 7.43
CA TRP A 172 -12.73 -18.73 6.48
C TRP A 172 -12.19 -19.61 5.36
N SER A 173 -11.79 -20.85 5.67
CA SER A 173 -11.34 -21.82 4.66
C SER A 173 -12.47 -22.24 3.73
N TYR A 174 -13.70 -22.40 4.26
CA TYR A 174 -14.88 -22.70 3.45
C TYR A 174 -15.18 -21.58 2.46
N LEU A 175 -15.20 -20.33 2.94
CA LEU A 175 -15.44 -19.15 2.11
C LEU A 175 -14.37 -19.02 1.03
N GLN A 176 -13.10 -19.15 1.40
CA GLN A 176 -11.97 -19.07 0.48
C GLN A 176 -12.08 -20.09 -0.66
N ARG A 177 -12.28 -21.37 -0.33
CA ARG A 177 -12.37 -22.45 -1.33
C ARG A 177 -13.55 -22.25 -2.29
N ASN A 178 -14.70 -21.85 -1.75
CA ASN A 178 -15.91 -21.65 -2.56
C ASN A 178 -15.80 -20.41 -3.46
N ALA A 179 -15.17 -19.32 -2.99
CA ALA A 179 -14.94 -18.13 -3.79
C ALA A 179 -13.88 -18.34 -4.88
N ALA A 180 -12.80 -19.08 -4.59
CA ALA A 180 -11.82 -19.47 -5.61
C ALA A 180 -12.49 -20.32 -6.70
N ALA A 181 -13.26 -21.34 -6.31
CA ALA A 181 -13.99 -22.19 -7.25
C ALA A 181 -15.04 -21.43 -8.06
N PHE A 182 -15.62 -20.35 -7.52
CA PHE A 182 -16.49 -19.45 -8.27
C PHE A 182 -15.76 -18.81 -9.45
N LEU A 183 -14.58 -18.22 -9.19
CA LEU A 183 -13.76 -17.62 -10.25
C LEU A 183 -13.37 -18.65 -11.31
N ASP A 184 -12.91 -19.83 -10.88
CA ASP A 184 -12.57 -20.94 -11.79
C ASP A 184 -13.76 -21.40 -12.64
N THR A 185 -14.99 -21.22 -12.16
CA THR A 185 -16.19 -21.61 -12.91
C THR A 185 -16.57 -20.55 -13.96
N ILE A 186 -16.51 -19.26 -13.61
CA ILE A 186 -16.88 -18.19 -14.55
C ILE A 186 -15.83 -17.99 -15.64
N THR A 187 -14.58 -18.40 -15.43
CA THR A 187 -13.50 -18.33 -16.43
C THR A 187 -13.71 -19.29 -17.60
N ILE A 188 -14.52 -20.35 -17.42
CA ILE A 188 -14.87 -21.35 -18.43
C ILE A 188 -16.00 -20.85 -19.35
N HIS A 189 -16.78 -19.86 -18.93
CA HIS A 189 -17.91 -19.34 -19.69
C HIS A 189 -17.40 -18.25 -20.65
N ASN A 190 -17.41 -18.52 -21.95
CA ASN A 190 -16.84 -17.63 -22.97
C ASN A 190 -17.85 -16.56 -23.43
N ASN A 191 -17.36 -15.36 -23.77
CA ASN A 191 -18.08 -14.25 -24.41
C ASN A 191 -19.22 -13.64 -23.60
N TRP A 192 -18.94 -13.15 -22.39
CA TRP A 192 -19.90 -12.36 -21.62
C TRP A 192 -19.42 -10.93 -21.41
N ILE A 193 -20.40 -10.03 -21.42
CA ILE A 193 -20.24 -8.61 -21.15
C ILE A 193 -20.24 -8.41 -19.64
N THR A 194 -19.28 -7.62 -19.18
CA THR A 194 -19.16 -7.16 -17.79
C THR A 194 -18.72 -5.70 -17.76
N GLU A 195 -18.66 -5.12 -16.57
CA GLU A 195 -18.31 -3.72 -16.38
C GLU A 195 -17.15 -3.58 -15.40
N LYS A 196 -16.17 -2.77 -15.77
CA LYS A 196 -15.11 -2.33 -14.86
C LYS A 196 -15.67 -1.36 -13.82
N LYS A 197 -14.96 -1.19 -12.71
CA LYS A 197 -15.30 -0.23 -11.65
C LYS A 197 -15.32 1.22 -12.14
N ASN A 198 -14.58 1.53 -13.21
CA ASN A 198 -14.58 2.85 -13.86
C ASN A 198 -15.81 3.09 -14.78
N GLY A 199 -16.71 2.11 -14.94
CA GLY A 199 -17.90 2.21 -15.79
C GLY A 199 -17.72 1.68 -17.22
N GLU A 200 -16.52 1.27 -17.60
CA GLU A 200 -16.24 0.75 -18.94
C GLU A 200 -16.80 -0.67 -19.09
N GLN A 201 -17.62 -0.88 -20.12
CA GLN A 201 -18.07 -2.23 -20.50
C GLN A 201 -16.97 -2.95 -21.28
N ILE A 202 -16.71 -4.19 -20.89
CA ILE A 202 -15.74 -5.08 -21.53
C ILE A 202 -16.38 -6.43 -21.84
N THR A 203 -15.91 -7.08 -22.89
CA THR A 203 -16.33 -8.44 -23.25
C THR A 203 -15.15 -9.37 -23.03
N GLY A 204 -15.30 -10.30 -22.08
CA GLY A 204 -14.28 -11.31 -21.80
C GLY A 204 -14.40 -12.51 -22.73
N VAL A 205 -13.27 -12.97 -23.26
CA VAL A 205 -13.21 -14.20 -24.08
C VAL A 205 -12.86 -15.43 -23.23
N SER A 206 -12.09 -15.25 -22.17
CA SER A 206 -11.72 -16.29 -21.19
C SER A 206 -11.21 -15.63 -19.90
N GLY A 207 -10.91 -16.41 -18.86
CA GLY A 207 -10.22 -15.90 -17.68
C GLY A 207 -9.23 -16.89 -17.09
N ASP A 208 -8.41 -16.44 -16.15
CA ASP A 208 -7.57 -17.28 -15.30
C ASP A 208 -7.39 -16.64 -13.91
N SER A 209 -6.45 -17.15 -13.11
CA SER A 209 -6.17 -16.63 -11.76
C SER A 209 -5.70 -15.17 -11.74
N THR A 210 -5.25 -14.61 -12.86
CA THR A 210 -4.75 -13.23 -12.95
C THR A 210 -5.84 -12.23 -13.34
N GLY A 211 -6.86 -12.66 -14.08
CA GLY A 211 -7.91 -11.77 -14.53
C GLY A 211 -8.76 -12.31 -15.68
N LEU A 212 -9.58 -11.42 -16.22
CA LEU A 212 -10.38 -11.65 -17.42
C LEU A 212 -9.58 -11.26 -18.66
N LYS A 213 -9.47 -12.18 -19.62
CA LYS A 213 -8.80 -11.95 -20.91
C LYS A 213 -9.78 -11.37 -21.91
N LEU A 214 -9.35 -10.34 -22.63
CA LEU A 214 -10.10 -9.72 -23.72
C LEU A 214 -9.65 -10.27 -25.07
N ASP A 215 -10.43 -9.98 -26.13
CA ASP A 215 -10.17 -10.47 -27.49
C ASP A 215 -8.84 -9.95 -28.08
N ASP A 216 -8.39 -8.77 -27.64
CA ASP A 216 -7.09 -8.19 -28.02
C ASP A 216 -5.89 -8.82 -27.28
N GLY A 217 -6.14 -9.81 -26.41
CA GLY A 217 -5.14 -10.50 -25.61
C GLY A 217 -4.75 -9.77 -24.31
N SER A 218 -5.29 -8.59 -24.04
CA SER A 218 -5.08 -7.90 -22.77
C SER A 218 -5.79 -8.62 -21.61
N VAL A 219 -5.27 -8.43 -20.40
CA VAL A 219 -5.82 -9.02 -19.17
C VAL A 219 -6.27 -7.91 -18.24
N VAL A 220 -7.55 -7.93 -17.88
CA VAL A 220 -8.14 -7.04 -16.87
C VAL A 220 -8.14 -7.76 -15.53
N PRO A 221 -7.46 -7.25 -14.49
CA PRO A 221 -7.47 -7.86 -13.17
C PRO A 221 -8.89 -7.98 -12.61
N TRP A 222 -9.20 -9.09 -11.91
CA TRP A 222 -10.52 -9.29 -11.29
C TRP A 222 -10.92 -8.16 -10.34
N SER A 223 -9.93 -7.57 -9.66
CA SER A 223 -10.11 -6.44 -8.74
C SER A 223 -10.59 -5.16 -9.42
N GLU A 224 -10.43 -5.01 -10.73
CA GLU A 224 -10.91 -3.88 -11.51
C GLU A 224 -12.34 -4.08 -12.04
N ILE A 225 -12.89 -5.28 -11.93
CA ILE A 225 -14.24 -5.61 -12.40
C ILE A 225 -15.24 -5.40 -11.26
N LYS A 226 -16.43 -4.92 -11.60
CA LYS A 226 -17.54 -4.78 -10.65
C LYS A 226 -18.04 -6.17 -10.22
N PRO A 227 -17.96 -6.53 -8.93
CA PRO A 227 -18.29 -7.88 -8.44
C PRO A 227 -19.76 -8.26 -8.71
N GLU A 228 -20.66 -7.30 -8.77
CA GLU A 228 -22.09 -7.51 -9.01
C GLU A 228 -22.33 -8.17 -10.37
N TYR A 229 -21.62 -7.72 -11.41
CA TYR A 229 -21.74 -8.27 -12.77
C TYR A 229 -21.14 -9.68 -12.89
N LEU A 230 -20.22 -10.05 -11.99
CA LEU A 230 -19.67 -11.41 -11.92
C LEU A 230 -20.71 -12.39 -11.36
N LEU A 231 -21.47 -11.97 -10.33
CA LEU A 231 -22.49 -12.80 -9.68
C LEU A 231 -23.63 -13.23 -10.61
N ASP A 232 -23.93 -12.41 -11.62
CA ASP A 232 -24.93 -12.74 -12.64
C ASP A 232 -24.48 -13.87 -13.57
N LYS A 233 -23.19 -14.23 -13.56
CA LYS A 233 -22.62 -15.31 -14.38
C LYS A 233 -22.49 -16.63 -13.64
N ARG A 234 -23.09 -16.74 -12.45
CA ARG A 234 -23.02 -17.95 -11.63
C ARG A 234 -23.57 -19.18 -12.39
N ALA A 235 -22.79 -20.26 -12.43
CA ALA A 235 -23.23 -21.52 -13.02
C ALA A 235 -23.90 -22.40 -11.96
N ASN A 236 -25.17 -22.16 -11.61
CA ASN A 236 -26.00 -23.00 -10.70
C ASN A 236 -25.35 -23.46 -9.36
N LYS A 237 -24.23 -22.88 -8.95
CA LYS A 237 -23.46 -23.21 -7.74
C LYS A 237 -23.55 -22.04 -6.78
N GLU A 238 -24.72 -21.88 -6.18
CA GLU A 238 -25.03 -20.71 -5.35
C GLU A 238 -24.13 -20.56 -4.13
N SER A 239 -23.70 -21.66 -3.49
CA SER A 239 -22.77 -21.59 -2.36
C SER A 239 -21.43 -20.93 -2.72
N GLN A 240 -20.95 -21.13 -3.95
CA GLN A 240 -19.74 -20.50 -4.47
C GLN A 240 -19.94 -19.00 -4.68
N ALA A 241 -21.07 -18.62 -5.28
CA ALA A 241 -21.43 -17.23 -5.50
C ALA A 241 -21.65 -16.46 -4.17
N ILE A 242 -22.28 -17.10 -3.18
CA ILE A 242 -22.48 -16.54 -1.83
C ILE A 242 -21.11 -16.29 -1.15
N ALA A 243 -20.23 -17.29 -1.15
CA ALA A 243 -18.90 -17.16 -0.57
C ALA A 243 -18.06 -16.08 -1.26
N PHE A 244 -18.13 -16.01 -2.59
CA PHE A 244 -17.51 -14.95 -3.38
C PHE A 244 -18.05 -13.57 -2.99
N ALA A 245 -19.37 -13.38 -3.01
CA ALA A 245 -20.01 -12.11 -2.67
C ALA A 245 -19.59 -11.62 -1.28
N TRP A 246 -19.57 -12.53 -0.31
CA TRP A 246 -19.13 -12.22 1.06
C TRP A 246 -17.66 -11.77 1.11
N LEU A 247 -16.75 -12.50 0.49
CA LEU A 247 -15.32 -12.17 0.56
C LEU A 247 -14.97 -10.88 -0.18
N VAL A 248 -15.68 -10.54 -1.26
CA VAL A 248 -15.44 -9.30 -2.01
C VAL A 248 -16.14 -8.07 -1.40
N GLY A 249 -16.88 -8.26 -0.31
CA GLY A 249 -17.52 -7.19 0.46
C GLY A 249 -18.95 -6.85 0.05
N LEU A 250 -19.60 -7.68 -0.78
CA LEU A 250 -21.02 -7.61 -1.10
C LEU A 250 -21.85 -8.36 -0.04
N ASN A 251 -21.66 -8.02 1.23
CA ASN A 251 -22.19 -8.80 2.36
C ASN A 251 -23.73 -8.86 2.37
N GLU A 252 -24.41 -7.73 2.14
CA GLU A 252 -25.88 -7.68 2.06
C GLU A 252 -26.42 -8.62 0.96
N ARG A 253 -25.76 -8.61 -0.21
CA ARG A 253 -26.14 -9.48 -1.33
C ARG A 253 -25.86 -10.95 -1.02
N ALA A 254 -24.75 -11.24 -0.34
CA ALA A 254 -24.42 -12.59 0.09
C ALA A 254 -25.44 -13.14 1.10
N GLU A 255 -25.88 -12.30 2.05
CA GLU A 255 -26.91 -12.63 3.04
C GLU A 255 -28.24 -12.93 2.36
N GLU A 256 -28.70 -12.07 1.45
CA GLU A 256 -29.94 -12.29 0.67
C GLU A 256 -29.89 -13.61 -0.10
N MET A 257 -28.81 -13.86 -0.84
CA MET A 257 -28.62 -15.11 -1.58
C MET A 257 -28.56 -16.33 -0.66
N ALA A 258 -27.97 -16.19 0.53
CA ALA A 258 -27.88 -17.27 1.50
C ALA A 258 -29.23 -17.58 2.15
N GLU A 259 -30.07 -16.58 2.43
CA GLU A 259 -31.43 -16.77 2.93
C GLU A 259 -32.30 -17.53 1.91
N GLU A 260 -32.25 -17.11 0.64
CA GLU A 260 -32.95 -17.81 -0.45
C GLU A 260 -32.52 -19.28 -0.55
N MET A 261 -31.21 -19.55 -0.49
CA MET A 261 -30.68 -20.91 -0.56
C MET A 261 -31.00 -21.73 0.70
N ALA A 262 -30.96 -21.12 1.88
CA ALA A 262 -31.25 -21.77 3.16
C ALA A 262 -32.71 -22.22 3.27
N ASN A 263 -33.64 -21.47 2.67
CA ASN A 263 -35.07 -21.83 2.65
C ASN A 263 -35.36 -23.13 1.87
N ARG A 264 -34.49 -23.50 0.93
CA ARG A 264 -34.64 -24.68 0.06
C ARG A 264 -33.62 -25.79 0.33
N ASN A 265 -32.61 -25.54 1.16
CA ASN A 265 -31.54 -26.48 1.47
C ASN A 265 -31.14 -26.37 2.95
N GLU A 266 -31.63 -27.30 3.77
CA GLU A 266 -31.39 -27.34 5.22
C GLU A 266 -29.91 -27.61 5.55
N GLU A 267 -29.20 -28.40 4.74
CA GLU A 267 -27.77 -28.66 4.93
C GLU A 267 -26.96 -27.37 4.74
N PHE A 268 -27.28 -26.61 3.69
CA PHE A 268 -26.67 -25.30 3.46
C PHE A 268 -27.01 -24.32 4.58
N LYS A 269 -28.27 -24.27 5.03
CA LYS A 269 -28.70 -23.41 6.15
C LYS A 269 -27.86 -23.64 7.41
N ASN A 270 -27.68 -24.90 7.81
CA ASN A 270 -26.85 -25.27 8.95
C ASN A 270 -25.39 -24.88 8.75
N THR A 271 -24.86 -25.10 7.54
CA THR A 271 -23.50 -24.70 7.16
C THR A 271 -23.32 -23.19 7.24
N TRP A 272 -24.25 -22.42 6.71
CA TRP A 272 -24.22 -20.96 6.66
C TRP A 272 -24.33 -20.35 8.06
N LEU A 273 -25.24 -20.85 8.91
CA LEU A 273 -25.34 -20.44 10.31
C LEU A 273 -24.02 -20.67 11.06
N ARG A 274 -23.38 -21.83 10.86
CA ARG A 274 -22.07 -22.12 11.43
C ARG A 274 -21.01 -21.13 10.95
N ILE A 275 -21.01 -20.78 9.66
CA ILE A 275 -20.08 -19.81 9.08
C ILE A 275 -20.28 -18.43 9.73
N ILE A 276 -21.51 -17.89 9.76
CA ILE A 276 -21.79 -16.57 10.31
C ILE A 276 -21.40 -16.46 11.78
N ILE A 277 -21.71 -17.48 12.59
CA ILE A 277 -21.30 -17.53 13.99
C ILE A 277 -19.77 -17.55 14.10
N ALA A 278 -19.11 -18.42 13.35
CA ALA A 278 -17.67 -18.63 13.44
C ALA A 278 -16.84 -17.42 12.96
N ILE A 279 -17.28 -16.70 11.92
CA ILE A 279 -16.56 -15.51 11.43
C ILE A 279 -16.79 -14.27 12.31
N SER A 280 -17.78 -14.31 13.21
CA SER A 280 -18.07 -13.24 14.17
C SER A 280 -17.23 -13.32 15.46
N GLN A 281 -16.52 -14.44 15.66
CA GLN A 281 -15.58 -14.67 16.77
C GLN A 281 -14.21 -14.05 16.48
#